data_AF-A0A7R9PGI5-F1
#
_entry.id   AF-A0A7R9PGI5-F1
#
_cell.length_a   1.000
_cell.length_b   1.000
_cell.length_c   1.000
_cell.angle_alpha   90.00
_cell.angle_beta   90.00
_cell.angle_gamma   90.00
#
_symmetry.space_group_name_H-M   'P 1'
#
loop_
_entity.id
_entity.type
_entity.pdbx_description
1 polymer ?
#
loop_
_entity_poly.entity_id
_entity_poly.type
_entity_poly.pdbx_seq_one_letter_code
_entity_poly.pdbx_strand_id
1 'polypeptide(L)'
;FPQVFGRSVQTNVARNRWFDLPFTRDESLQADKKITVTFGPSQDPEGVTMVDSIKVYGKTKDAFGWPEETEDLASTSAAPVQATTGVGADADNLVATPVQLTSLD
;
A
#
# COMPACT_ATOMS: atom_id res chain seq x y z
N PHE A 1 9.47 7.74 23.06
CA PHE A 1 8.39 7.17 22.20
C PHE A 1 8.97 6.09 21.29
N PRO A 2 8.25 5.01 20.96
CA PRO A 2 8.67 4.06 19.93
C PRO A 2 8.44 4.60 18.51
N GLN A 3 9.35 4.27 17.59
CA GLN A 3 9.27 4.58 16.17
C GLN A 3 9.50 3.31 15.34
N VAL A 4 8.62 3.09 14.35
CA VAL A 4 8.71 1.96 13.40
C VAL A 4 8.40 2.48 12.00
N PHE A 5 9.17 2.10 10.99
CA PHE A 5 9.01 2.58 9.60
C PHE A 5 8.90 4.11 9.45
N GLY A 6 9.62 4.86 10.30
CA GLY A 6 9.57 6.32 10.32
C GLY A 6 8.34 6.90 11.06
N ARG A 7 7.35 6.07 11.40
CA ARG A 7 6.17 6.46 12.18
C ARG A 7 6.46 6.44 13.68
N SER A 8 6.35 7.60 14.31
CA SER A 8 6.46 7.74 15.76
C SER A 8 5.10 7.50 16.41
N VAL A 9 5.03 6.57 17.35
CA VAL A 9 3.81 6.30 18.12
C VAL A 9 3.95 6.92 19.49
N GLN A 10 3.14 7.93 19.77
CA GLN A 10 3.18 8.61 21.06
C GLN A 10 2.57 7.72 22.14
N THR A 11 3.40 7.35 23.11
CA THR A 11 2.99 6.59 24.29
C THR A 11 3.18 7.47 25.51
N ASN A 12 2.12 7.63 26.32
CA ASN A 12 2.22 8.25 27.64
C ASN A 12 2.36 7.12 28.67
N VAL A 13 3.54 7.01 29.29
CA VAL A 13 3.85 5.93 30.23
C VAL A 13 3.81 6.50 31.65
N ALA A 14 2.62 6.49 32.26
CA ALA A 14 2.50 6.74 33.69
C ALA A 14 2.76 5.47 34.53
N ARG A 15 2.66 4.28 33.90
CA ARG A 15 2.86 2.94 34.49
C ARG A 15 3.32 1.95 33.42
N ASN A 16 3.99 0.87 33.84
CA ASN A 16 4.38 -0.22 32.97
C ASN A 16 3.17 -0.89 32.30
N ARG A 17 3.19 -0.98 30.97
CA ARG A 17 2.10 -1.61 30.20
C ARG A 17 2.55 -2.00 28.81
N TRP A 18 1.75 -2.88 28.20
CA TRP A 18 1.90 -3.28 26.80
C TRP A 18 1.35 -2.19 25.87
N PHE A 19 2.04 -2.01 24.74
CA PHE A 19 1.59 -1.16 23.64
C PHE A 19 1.65 -1.97 22.35
N ASP A 20 0.52 -2.00 21.64
CA ASP A 20 0.45 -2.65 20.35
C ASP A 20 0.78 -1.66 19.23
N LEU A 21 1.67 -2.07 18.34
CA LEU A 21 2.12 -1.27 17.20
C LEU A 21 1.75 -2.03 15.91
N PRO A 22 0.47 -2.00 15.49
CA PRO A 22 0.05 -2.69 14.27
C PRO A 22 0.72 -2.03 13.06
N PHE A 23 1.17 -2.86 12.14
CA PHE A 23 1.70 -2.40 10.86
C PHE A 23 0.56 -2.17 9.88
N THR A 24 0.71 -1.15 9.05
CA THR A 24 -0.12 -0.99 7.86
C THR A 24 0.22 -2.08 6.84
N ARG A 25 -0.62 -2.23 5.82
CA ARG A 25 -0.35 -3.19 4.74
C ARG A 25 1.00 -2.92 4.08
N ASP A 26 1.30 -1.67 3.78
CA ASP A 26 2.55 -1.28 3.12
C ASP A 26 3.77 -1.48 4.04
N GLU A 27 3.64 -1.18 5.33
CA GLU A 27 4.68 -1.44 6.33
C GLU A 27 4.96 -2.95 6.46
N SER A 28 3.91 -3.79 6.46
CA SER A 28 4.05 -5.25 6.46
C SER A 28 4.72 -5.78 5.18
N LEU A 29 4.46 -5.18 4.01
CA LEU A 29 5.13 -5.55 2.77
C LEU A 29 6.63 -5.22 2.80
N GLN A 30 7.02 -4.09 3.39
CA GLN A 30 8.42 -3.70 3.58
C GLN A 30 9.13 -4.54 4.65
N ALA A 31 8.38 -5.09 5.61
CA ALA A 31 8.90 -5.83 6.76
C ALA A 31 9.45 -7.24 6.44
N ASP A 32 9.38 -7.71 5.19
CA ASP A 32 9.71 -9.10 4.81
C ASP A 32 11.10 -9.56 5.30
N LYS A 33 12.08 -8.66 5.18
CA LYS A 33 13.49 -9.00 5.45
C LYS A 33 13.99 -8.49 6.80
N LYS A 34 13.56 -7.28 7.19
CA LYS A 34 14.06 -6.61 8.39
C LYS A 34 13.05 -5.61 8.91
N ILE A 35 12.85 -5.64 10.23
CA ILE A 35 12.11 -4.62 10.98
C ILE A 35 13.11 -3.92 11.89
N THR A 36 13.02 -2.58 11.97
CA THR A 36 13.80 -1.79 12.93
C THR A 36 12.83 -1.00 13.80
N VAL A 37 12.94 -1.18 15.12
CA VAL A 37 12.19 -0.43 16.12
C VAL A 37 13.17 0.45 16.88
N THR A 38 12.93 1.76 16.86
CA THR A 38 13.76 2.74 17.56
C THR A 38 13.00 3.30 18.75
N PHE A 39 13.61 3.34 19.92
CA PHE A 39 13.02 3.95 21.11
C PHE A 39 13.69 5.30 21.35
N GLY A 40 12.93 6.38 21.15
CA GLY A 40 13.35 7.73 21.50
C GLY A 40 13.21 8.01 23.00
N PRO A 41 13.75 9.15 23.48
CA PRO A 41 13.78 9.51 24.89
C PRO A 41 12.41 9.37 25.57
N SER A 42 12.43 8.90 26.81
CA SER A 42 11.25 8.88 27.65
C SER A 42 10.88 10.29 28.11
N GLN A 43 9.61 10.51 28.41
CA GLN A 43 9.12 11.77 29.00
C GLN A 43 9.23 11.78 30.54
N ASP A 44 9.84 10.74 31.09
CA ASP A 44 10.05 10.60 32.53
C ASP A 44 11.00 11.69 33.03
N PRO A 45 10.84 12.20 34.27
CA PRO A 45 11.68 13.26 34.80
C PRO A 45 13.19 12.96 34.79
N GLU A 46 13.57 11.69 34.85
CA GLU A 46 14.95 11.23 34.82
C GLU A 46 15.48 10.97 33.39
N GLY A 47 14.61 11.04 32.37
CA GLY A 47 14.97 10.81 30.97
C GLY A 47 15.36 9.36 30.63
N VAL A 48 15.15 8.41 31.56
CA VAL A 48 15.53 7.01 31.38
C VAL A 48 14.51 6.30 30.49
N THR A 49 14.99 5.62 29.44
CA THR A 49 14.13 4.79 28.58
C THR A 49 14.36 3.32 28.92
N MET A 50 13.36 2.68 29.52
CA MET A 50 13.39 1.25 29.84
C MET A 50 12.53 0.44 28.88
N VAL A 51 13.08 -0.66 28.38
CA VAL A 51 12.35 -1.66 27.57
C VAL A 51 12.49 -3.00 28.27
N ASP A 52 11.37 -3.58 28.69
CA ASP A 52 11.34 -4.87 29.37
C ASP A 52 11.29 -6.03 28.36
N SER A 53 10.27 -6.05 27.50
CA SER A 53 10.10 -7.11 26.50
C SER A 53 9.55 -6.59 25.19
N ILE A 54 9.94 -7.25 24.10
CA ILE A 54 9.41 -7.04 22.75
C ILE A 54 8.85 -8.36 22.27
N LYS A 55 7.58 -8.36 21.85
CA LYS A 55 6.93 -9.48 21.18
C LYS A 55 6.56 -9.07 19.77
N VAL A 56 6.96 -9.87 18.80
CA VAL A 56 6.62 -9.67 17.39
C VAL A 56 5.61 -10.73 17.00
N TYR A 57 4.43 -10.30 16.58
CA TYR A 57 3.38 -11.18 16.09
C TYR A 57 3.40 -11.15 14.57
N GLY A 58 3.68 -12.31 13.96
CA GLY A 58 3.71 -12.48 12.50
C GLY A 58 2.53 -13.30 12.00
N LYS A 59 2.25 -13.15 10.70
CA LYS A 59 1.32 -13.98 9.94
C LYS A 59 2.07 -14.52 8.71
N THR A 60 1.70 -15.68 8.20
CA THR A 60 2.28 -16.22 6.96
C THR A 60 1.92 -15.34 5.75
N LYS A 61 2.77 -15.34 4.72
CA LYS A 61 2.58 -14.55 3.48
C LYS A 61 1.23 -14.85 2.82
N ASP A 62 0.88 -16.13 2.70
CA ASP A 62 -0.40 -16.57 2.14
C ASP A 62 -1.58 -15.98 2.91
N ALA A 63 -1.55 -16.09 4.23
CA ALA A 63 -2.67 -15.65 5.05
C ALA A 63 -2.75 -14.12 5.17
N PHE A 64 -1.65 -13.40 4.94
CA PHE A 64 -1.64 -11.94 4.79
C PHE A 64 -2.15 -11.49 3.39
N GLY A 65 -2.15 -12.40 2.41
CA GLY A 65 -2.45 -12.10 1.02
C GLY A 65 -1.33 -11.28 0.37
N TRP A 66 -0.10 -11.78 0.47
CA TRP A 66 1.06 -11.15 -0.18
C TRP A 66 0.80 -11.07 -1.69
N PRO A 67 1.04 -9.93 -2.35
CA PRO A 67 0.89 -9.85 -3.79
C PRO A 67 1.83 -10.87 -4.43
N GLU A 68 1.28 -11.81 -5.20
CA GLU A 68 2.09 -12.65 -6.06
C GLU A 68 2.79 -11.72 -7.07
N GLU A 69 4.11 -11.87 -7.23
CA GLU A 69 4.87 -11.12 -8.23
C GLU A 69 4.30 -11.46 -9.61
N THR A 70 3.34 -10.66 -10.07
CA THR A 70 2.92 -10.65 -11.47
C THR A 70 3.94 -9.82 -12.24
N GLU A 71 5.12 -10.38 -12.45
CA GLU A 71 5.87 -10.04 -13.67
C GLU A 71 5.23 -10.81 -14.84
N ASP A 72 5.23 -10.17 -16.02
CA ASP A 72 4.77 -10.64 -17.32
C ASP A 72 3.26 -10.55 -17.64
N LEU A 73 2.87 -9.42 -18.24
CA LEU A 73 2.34 -9.35 -19.63
C LEU A 73 1.71 -7.96 -19.89
N ALA A 74 2.55 -6.95 -20.13
CA ALA A 74 2.15 -5.76 -20.89
C ALA A 74 3.15 -5.52 -22.04
N SER A 75 3.56 -6.61 -22.70
CA SER A 75 4.34 -6.62 -23.93
C SER A 75 3.58 -7.36 -25.01
N THR A 76 2.38 -6.91 -25.35
CA THR A 76 1.80 -7.28 -26.65
C THR A 76 0.90 -6.16 -27.14
N SER A 77 1.51 -5.31 -27.96
CA SER A 77 0.85 -4.50 -28.97
C SER A 77 -0.20 -5.32 -29.71
N ALA A 78 -1.48 -5.10 -29.39
CA ALA A 78 -2.60 -5.56 -30.20
C ALA A 78 -3.04 -4.40 -31.12
N ALA A 79 -2.50 -4.41 -32.34
CA ALA A 79 -3.12 -3.67 -33.44
C ALA A 79 -4.51 -4.27 -33.70
N PRO A 80 -5.59 -3.48 -33.81
CA PRO A 80 -6.86 -4.02 -34.24
C PRO A 80 -6.84 -4.16 -35.76
N VAL A 81 -6.79 -5.41 -36.23
CA VAL A 81 -7.27 -5.79 -37.57
C VAL A 81 -8.71 -6.28 -37.42
N GLN A 82 -9.66 -5.54 -37.97
CA GLN A 82 -11.03 -6.02 -38.14
C GLN A 82 -11.52 -5.71 -39.56
N ALA A 83 -11.53 -6.76 -40.38
CA ALA A 83 -12.42 -6.94 -41.53
C ALA A 83 -13.86 -7.14 -41.00
N THR A 84 -14.99 -6.74 -41.59
CA THR A 84 -15.39 -6.37 -42.96
C THR A 84 -16.86 -5.90 -42.85
N THR A 85 -17.32 -4.94 -43.67
CA THR A 85 -18.55 -4.95 -44.50
C THR A 85 -19.05 -3.52 -44.79
N GLY A 86 -19.17 -3.16 -46.07
CA GLY A 86 -19.87 -1.94 -46.49
C GLY A 86 -19.43 -1.44 -47.86
N VAL A 87 -20.32 -1.57 -48.85
CA VAL A 87 -20.19 -1.12 -50.23
C VAL A 87 -20.32 0.41 -50.30
N GLY A 88 -19.44 1.08 -51.05
CA GLY A 88 -19.77 2.30 -51.82
C GLY A 88 -19.31 3.66 -51.29
N ALA A 89 -18.42 4.28 -52.08
CA ALA A 89 -18.28 5.72 -52.39
C ALA A 89 -17.96 6.74 -51.28
N ASP A 90 -16.74 7.30 -51.42
CA ASP A 90 -16.32 8.70 -51.25
C ASP A 90 -16.65 9.52 -49.98
N ALA A 91 -15.53 10.00 -49.41
CA ALA A 91 -15.30 11.29 -48.76
C ALA A 91 -15.69 11.52 -47.28
N ASP A 92 -14.62 11.91 -46.58
CA ASP A 92 -14.52 12.94 -45.54
C ASP A 92 -14.50 12.55 -44.05
N ASN A 93 -13.48 13.09 -43.42
CA ASN A 93 -12.89 12.86 -42.12
C ASN A 93 -13.61 13.70 -41.06
N LEU A 94 -14.25 13.08 -40.06
CA LEU A 94 -14.63 13.77 -38.82
C LEU A 94 -14.46 12.87 -37.59
N VAL A 95 -13.52 13.27 -36.74
CA VAL A 95 -13.26 12.82 -35.36
C VAL A 95 -14.49 13.12 -34.49
N ALA A 96 -15.04 12.10 -33.81
CA ALA A 96 -16.09 12.27 -32.82
C ALA A 96 -15.58 11.87 -31.42
N THR A 97 -15.55 12.84 -30.50
CA THR A 97 -15.28 12.66 -29.07
C THR A 97 -16.50 12.06 -28.34
N PRO A 98 -16.32 11.28 -27.24
CA PRO A 98 -17.45 10.68 -26.54
C PRO A 98 -18.20 11.68 -25.65
N VAL A 99 -19.53 11.63 -25.72
CA VAL A 99 -20.51 12.45 -24.98
C VAL A 99 -20.65 11.96 -23.54
N GLN A 100 -20.63 12.86 -22.56
CA GLN A 100 -20.89 12.56 -21.15
C GLN A 100 -22.40 12.54 -20.84
N LEU A 101 -22.83 11.52 -20.10
CA LEU A 101 -24.21 11.36 -19.61
C LEU A 101 -24.36 12.11 -18.27
N THR A 102 -25.28 13.05 -18.17
CA THR A 102 -25.79 13.54 -16.87
C THR A 102 -27.15 12.90 -16.60
N SER A 103 -27.29 12.29 -15.42
CA SER A 103 -28.52 11.69 -14.91
C SER A 103 -29.43 12.76 -14.29
N LEU A 104 -30.71 12.76 -14.70
CA LEU A 104 -31.82 13.49 -14.07
C LEU A 104 -32.32 12.72 -12.82
N ASP A 105 -32.34 13.39 -11.67
CA ASP A 105 -33.56 13.69 -10.88
C ASP A 105 -33.31 14.96 -10.05
#